data_AF-A0A8T3DBS5-F1
#
_entry.id   AF-A0A8T3DBS5-F1
#
_cell.length_a   1.000
_cell.length_b   1.000
_cell.length_c   1.000
_cell.angle_alpha   90.00
_cell.angle_beta   90.00
_cell.angle_gamma   90.00
#
_symmetry.space_group_name_H-M   'P 1'
#
loop_
_entity.id
_entity.type
_entity.pdbx_description
1 polymer ?
#
loop_
_entity_poly.entity_id
_entity_poly.type
_entity_poly.pdbx_seq_one_letter_code
_entity_poly.pdbx_strand_id
1 'polypeptide(L)'
;MQKHITIKQVLYMLAFLCGSNVSLGYVFNRPKRSGEREEAPSRSEFLSDSPWISTSGSCKGRCFELHEAEAPNCRCDNLCKTYNSCCSDFDEHCLKTAGGFECSKERCGETRNEEHACHCSEDCLDKGDCCTNYRTLCKGDTPWVQEECEEIKTHECPEG
;
A
#
# COMPACT_ATOMS: atom_id res chain seq x y z
N MET A 1 57.71 -22.30 -34.41
CA MET A 1 57.63 -20.86 -34.06
C MET A 1 56.83 -20.74 -32.76
N GLN A 2 57.53 -20.77 -31.63
CA GLN A 2 56.94 -20.74 -30.28
C GLN A 2 56.64 -19.27 -29.93
N LYS A 3 55.36 -18.86 -29.90
CA LYS A 3 55.00 -17.51 -29.45
C LYS A 3 55.17 -17.45 -27.93
N HIS A 4 56.22 -16.78 -27.46
CA HIS A 4 56.41 -16.51 -26.04
C HIS A 4 55.37 -15.49 -25.58
N ILE A 5 54.33 -15.99 -24.90
CA ILE A 5 53.37 -15.15 -24.18
C ILE A 5 54.13 -14.51 -23.03
N THR A 6 54.22 -13.18 -23.04
CA THR A 6 54.92 -12.44 -21.99
C THR A 6 54.02 -12.28 -20.78
N ILE A 7 54.58 -12.30 -19.57
CA ILE A 7 53.84 -12.18 -18.29
C ILE A 7 52.91 -10.96 -18.29
N LYS A 8 53.30 -9.86 -18.94
CA LYS A 8 52.44 -8.68 -19.12
C LYS A 8 51.16 -8.98 -19.90
N GLN A 9 51.22 -9.80 -20.95
CA GLN A 9 50.04 -10.19 -21.73
C GLN A 9 49.11 -11.09 -20.92
N VAL A 10 49.65 -11.96 -20.05
CA VAL A 10 48.86 -12.78 -19.13
C VAL A 10 48.12 -11.92 -18.10
N LEU A 11 48.81 -10.91 -17.55
CA LEU A 11 48.22 -9.96 -16.58
C LEU A 11 47.12 -9.08 -17.21
N TYR A 12 47.31 -8.62 -18.44
CA TYR A 12 46.28 -7.86 -19.16
C TYR A 12 45.02 -8.70 -19.44
N MET A 13 45.18 -9.97 -19.82
CA MET A 13 44.05 -10.87 -20.06
C MET A 13 43.31 -11.23 -18.75
N LEU A 14 44.04 -11.43 -17.64
CA LEU A 14 43.45 -11.64 -16.31
C LEU A 14 42.67 -10.41 -15.81
N ALA A 15 43.20 -9.20 -16.00
CA ALA A 15 42.51 -7.97 -15.65
C ALA A 15 41.23 -7.77 -16.48
N PHE A 16 41.25 -8.15 -17.77
CA PHE A 16 40.07 -8.07 -18.64
C PHE A 16 39.00 -9.12 -18.30
N LEU A 17 39.41 -10.32 -17.86
CA LEU A 17 38.48 -11.38 -17.42
C LEU A 17 37.87 -11.12 -16.04
N CYS A 18 38.63 -10.52 -15.10
CA CYS A 18 38.14 -10.16 -13.77
C CYS A 18 37.44 -8.79 -13.70
N GLY A 19 37.57 -7.94 -14.72
CA GLY A 19 36.99 -6.60 -14.78
C GLY A 19 35.52 -6.54 -15.16
N SER A 20 34.85 -7.68 -15.36
CA SER A 20 33.43 -7.73 -15.73
C SER A 20 32.52 -7.47 -14.53
N ASN A 21 32.19 -6.20 -14.33
CA ASN A 21 30.95 -5.66 -13.75
C ASN A 21 30.25 -6.51 -12.67
N VAL A 22 30.65 -6.38 -11.41
CA VAL A 22 29.72 -6.52 -10.28
C VAL A 22 29.21 -5.13 -9.95
N SER A 23 28.18 -4.70 -10.68
CA SER A 23 27.31 -3.62 -10.20
C SER A 23 26.49 -4.20 -9.06
N LEU A 24 27.01 -4.14 -7.83
CA LEU A 24 26.23 -4.48 -6.64
C LEU A 24 25.23 -3.33 -6.40
N GLY A 25 24.11 -3.37 -7.13
CA GLY A 25 22.97 -2.51 -6.87
C GLY A 25 22.34 -2.91 -5.55
N TYR A 26 22.64 -2.18 -4.48
CA TYR A 26 21.93 -2.33 -3.23
C TYR A 26 20.66 -1.47 -3.29
N VAL A 27 19.51 -2.09 -3.53
CA VAL A 27 18.22 -1.43 -3.26
C VAL A 27 17.97 -1.59 -1.77
N PHE A 28 18.00 -0.48 -1.04
CA PHE A 28 17.41 -0.44 0.31
C PHE A 28 15.90 -0.61 0.17
N ASN A 29 15.43 -1.85 0.20
CA ASN A 29 14.16 -2.11 0.86
C ASN A 29 14.49 -2.32 2.33
N ARG A 30 13.95 -1.46 3.20
CA ARG A 30 13.97 -1.69 4.64
C ARG A 30 12.72 -2.49 5.01
N PRO A 31 12.77 -3.84 5.14
CA PRO A 31 11.77 -4.54 5.92
C PRO A 31 12.08 -4.27 7.39
N LYS A 32 11.24 -3.47 8.05
CA LYS A 32 11.31 -3.36 9.51
C LYS A 32 10.48 -4.51 10.08
N ARG A 33 11.15 -5.57 10.58
CA ARG A 33 10.52 -6.55 11.48
C ARG A 33 11.26 -6.56 12.81
N SER A 34 10.44 -6.39 13.86
CA SER A 34 10.63 -6.49 15.30
C SER A 34 12.02 -6.80 15.87
N GLY A 35 12.50 -5.87 16.71
CA GLY A 35 13.28 -6.19 17.90
C GLY A 35 14.78 -6.02 17.77
N GLU A 36 15.28 -4.78 17.87
CA GLU A 36 16.45 -4.45 18.70
C GLU A 36 16.62 -2.93 18.81
N ARG A 37 17.06 -2.50 19.99
CA ARG A 37 17.17 -1.11 20.45
C ARG A 37 18.59 -0.65 20.13
N GLU A 38 18.76 0.19 19.12
CA GLU A 38 20.06 0.82 18.84
C GLU A 38 19.90 2.33 18.58
N GLU A 39 20.82 3.07 19.19
CA GLU A 39 20.88 4.51 19.34
C GLU A 39 20.93 5.28 18.01
N ALA A 40 20.35 6.47 18.03
CA ALA A 40 20.24 7.37 16.89
C ALA A 40 21.61 7.82 16.35
N PRO A 41 21.90 7.68 15.04
CA PRO A 41 23.02 8.39 14.43
C PRO A 41 22.64 9.84 14.14
N SER A 42 23.53 10.74 14.58
CA SER A 42 23.51 12.19 14.42
C SER A 42 23.08 12.68 13.03
N ARG A 43 22.15 13.65 13.03
CA ARG A 43 21.70 14.47 11.90
C ARG A 43 22.89 14.96 11.07
N SER A 44 22.98 14.51 9.82
CA SER A 44 23.63 15.31 8.78
C SER A 44 22.68 16.45 8.42
N GLU A 45 23.06 17.68 8.75
CA GLU A 45 22.42 18.89 8.25
C GLU A 45 22.67 19.01 6.74
N PHE A 46 21.82 18.34 5.95
CA PHE A 46 21.51 18.81 4.61
C PHE A 46 20.22 19.62 4.77
N LEU A 47 20.29 20.94 4.59
CA LEU A 47 19.12 21.81 4.60
C LEU A 47 18.27 21.44 3.37
N SER A 48 17.40 20.46 3.57
CA SER A 48 16.30 20.18 2.67
C SER A 48 15.20 21.17 3.04
N ASP A 49 14.92 22.13 2.15
CA ASP A 49 13.76 23.04 2.25
C ASP A 49 12.40 22.31 2.21
N SER A 50 12.40 20.97 2.18
CA SER A 50 11.20 20.16 2.33
C SER A 50 10.65 20.25 3.75
N PRO A 51 9.36 20.60 3.93
CA PRO A 51 8.71 20.59 5.23
C PRO A 51 8.89 19.24 5.94
N TRP A 52 9.33 19.27 7.20
CA TRP A 52 9.50 18.06 7.99
C TRP A 52 8.13 17.47 8.36
N ILE A 53 7.89 16.21 7.99
CA ILE A 53 6.67 15.48 8.34
C ILE A 53 6.94 14.54 9.52
N SER A 54 6.11 14.64 10.55
CA SER A 54 6.11 13.74 11.70
C SER A 54 5.22 12.54 11.42
N THR A 55 5.81 11.34 11.36
CA THR A 55 5.05 10.08 11.16
C THR A 55 4.36 9.57 12.43
N SER A 56 4.46 10.30 13.55
CA SER A 56 3.99 9.87 14.89
C SER A 56 2.48 9.99 15.13
N GLY A 57 1.72 10.57 14.19
CA GLY A 57 0.26 10.56 14.24
C GLY A 57 -0.34 9.20 13.88
N SER A 58 -1.68 9.13 13.83
CA SER A 58 -2.42 7.89 13.53
C SER A 58 -3.46 8.09 12.43
N CYS A 59 -3.63 7.08 11.59
CA CYS A 59 -4.69 6.99 10.60
C CYS A 59 -5.98 6.32 11.08
N LYS A 60 -6.05 5.89 12.34
CA LYS A 60 -7.28 5.31 12.90
C LYS A 60 -8.45 6.31 12.80
N GLY A 61 -9.46 5.96 12.00
CA GLY A 61 -10.62 6.83 11.75
C GLY A 61 -10.35 8.00 10.79
N ARG A 62 -9.22 8.00 10.08
CA ARG A 62 -8.81 9.07 9.13
C ARG A 62 -8.45 8.53 7.74
N CYS A 63 -8.69 7.24 7.49
CA CYS A 63 -8.33 6.61 6.23
C CYS A 63 -9.02 7.28 5.06
N PHE A 64 -8.21 7.67 4.07
CA PHE A 64 -8.65 8.32 2.83
C PHE A 64 -9.42 9.63 3.06
N GLU A 65 -9.08 10.36 4.13
CA GLU A 65 -9.63 11.71 4.36
C GLU A 65 -9.38 12.62 3.15
N LEU A 66 -10.40 13.41 2.80
CA LEU A 66 -10.32 14.34 1.66
C LEU A 66 -9.44 15.55 1.95
N HIS A 67 -9.27 15.90 3.22
CA HIS A 67 -8.47 17.04 3.64
C HIS A 67 -6.99 16.68 3.65
N GLU A 68 -6.19 17.42 2.89
CA GLU A 68 -4.74 17.32 2.90
C GLU A 68 -4.18 17.94 4.18
N ALA A 69 -3.70 17.10 5.09
CA ALA A 69 -3.04 17.59 6.30
C ALA A 69 -1.73 18.32 5.95
N GLU A 70 -1.56 19.52 6.51
CA GLU A 70 -0.35 20.32 6.34
C GLU A 70 0.79 19.81 7.25
N ALA A 71 2.03 20.07 6.81
CA ALA A 71 3.21 19.82 7.64
C ALA A 71 3.09 20.58 8.97
N PRO A 72 3.42 19.96 10.12
CA PRO A 72 4.21 18.73 10.26
C PRO A 72 3.37 17.44 10.43
N ASN A 73 2.05 17.49 10.25
CA ASN A 73 1.19 16.33 10.51
C ASN A 73 1.33 15.26 9.42
N CYS A 74 1.31 13.99 9.81
CA CYS A 74 1.21 12.90 8.85
C CYS A 74 -0.17 12.81 8.20
N ARG A 75 -0.17 12.33 6.98
CA ARG A 75 -1.31 12.23 6.08
C ARG A 75 -1.91 10.82 6.06
N CYS A 76 -3.19 10.74 5.75
CA CYS A 76 -3.93 9.48 5.62
C CYS A 76 -4.77 9.42 4.32
N ASP A 77 -4.57 10.35 3.40
CA ASP A 77 -5.18 10.35 2.08
C ASP A 77 -4.49 9.38 1.11
N ASN A 78 -5.07 9.21 -0.08
CA ASN A 78 -4.58 8.28 -1.09
C ASN A 78 -3.21 8.64 -1.69
N LEU A 79 -2.73 9.88 -1.52
CA LEU A 79 -1.43 10.33 -2.04
C LEU A 79 -0.31 10.30 -0.99
N CYS A 80 -0.61 10.01 0.28
CA CYS A 80 0.40 10.08 1.34
C CYS A 80 1.64 9.22 1.05
N LYS A 81 1.46 8.07 0.38
CA LYS A 81 2.56 7.16 0.01
C LYS A 81 3.46 7.78 -1.05
N THR A 82 2.88 8.46 -2.04
CA THR A 82 3.60 9.18 -3.10
C THR A 82 4.50 10.26 -2.53
N TYR A 83 4.02 10.97 -1.50
CA TYR A 83 4.77 12.05 -0.83
C TYR A 83 5.58 11.58 0.39
N ASN A 84 5.62 10.28 0.67
CA ASN A 84 6.28 9.71 1.84
C ASN A 84 5.90 10.42 3.16
N SER A 85 4.62 10.77 3.29
CA SER A 85 4.05 11.59 4.37
C SER A 85 3.00 10.84 5.19
N CYS A 86 2.78 9.55 4.94
CA CYS A 86 1.82 8.74 5.68
C CYS A 86 2.16 8.65 7.18
N CYS A 87 1.13 8.49 8.01
CA CYS A 87 1.33 8.06 9.39
C CYS A 87 1.92 6.65 9.42
N SER A 88 2.64 6.29 10.49
CA SER A 88 3.32 4.99 10.56
C SER A 88 2.39 3.77 10.51
N ASP A 89 1.11 3.97 10.83
CA ASP A 89 0.05 2.96 10.90
C ASP A 89 -0.91 2.98 9.69
N PHE A 90 -0.59 3.74 8.63
CA PHE A 90 -1.46 3.86 7.44
C PHE A 90 -1.79 2.50 6.81
N ASP A 91 -0.78 1.63 6.63
CA ASP A 91 -1.00 0.33 5.99
C ASP A 91 -1.86 -0.60 6.86
N GLU A 92 -1.68 -0.56 8.18
CA GLU A 92 -2.45 -1.37 9.13
C GLU A 92 -3.92 -0.95 9.14
N HIS A 93 -4.20 0.34 9.14
CA HIS A 93 -5.57 0.83 9.30
C HIS A 93 -6.32 1.01 7.97
N CYS A 94 -5.63 1.43 6.91
CA CYS A 94 -6.27 1.86 5.67
C CYS A 94 -6.14 0.87 4.52
N LEU A 95 -5.19 -0.07 4.59
CA LEU A 95 -4.96 -1.09 3.55
C LEU A 95 -5.24 -2.51 4.07
N LYS A 96 -6.40 -2.68 4.70
CA LYS A 96 -6.84 -3.98 5.22
C LYS A 96 -7.12 -4.97 4.09
N THR A 97 -6.72 -6.22 4.29
CA THR A 97 -6.90 -7.32 3.32
C THR A 97 -7.49 -8.58 3.93
N ALA A 98 -7.71 -8.63 5.25
CA ALA A 98 -8.29 -9.79 5.91
C ALA A 98 -9.75 -10.00 5.46
N GLY A 99 -10.20 -11.25 5.46
CA GLY A 99 -11.53 -11.61 4.96
C GLY A 99 -11.69 -11.55 3.44
N GLY A 100 -10.69 -11.04 2.70
CA GLY A 100 -10.78 -10.85 1.25
C GLY A 100 -11.72 -9.71 0.85
N PHE A 101 -12.03 -9.63 -0.45
CA PHE A 101 -12.82 -8.55 -1.04
C PHE A 101 -14.23 -8.98 -1.47
N GLU A 102 -14.60 -10.21 -1.16
CA GLU A 102 -15.88 -10.81 -1.50
C GLU A 102 -16.46 -11.49 -0.26
N CYS A 103 -17.77 -11.35 -0.09
CA CYS A 103 -18.52 -12.19 0.83
C CYS A 103 -18.54 -13.63 0.33
N SER A 104 -18.69 -14.55 1.28
CA SER A 104 -18.99 -15.95 1.07
C SER A 104 -20.25 -16.33 1.85
N LYS A 105 -20.85 -17.49 1.57
CA LYS A 105 -22.14 -17.87 2.18
C LYS A 105 -22.06 -17.93 3.70
N GLU A 106 -20.92 -18.32 4.24
CA GLU A 106 -20.63 -18.41 5.66
C GLU A 106 -20.38 -17.05 6.34
N ARG A 107 -20.08 -16.00 5.56
CA ARG A 107 -19.87 -14.64 6.08
C ARG A 107 -21.15 -13.79 6.09
N CYS A 108 -22.22 -14.22 5.42
CA CYS A 108 -23.49 -13.49 5.43
C CYS A 108 -24.05 -13.40 6.85
N GLY A 109 -24.22 -12.19 7.37
CA GLY A 109 -24.67 -11.95 8.74
C GLY A 109 -23.57 -12.17 9.80
N GLU A 110 -22.30 -12.09 9.41
CA GLU A 110 -21.18 -12.20 10.35
C GLU A 110 -21.24 -11.12 11.45
N THR A 111 -20.67 -11.45 12.61
CA THR A 111 -20.34 -10.40 13.59
C THR A 111 -19.23 -9.56 12.99
N ARG A 112 -19.41 -8.23 13.04
CA ARG A 112 -18.47 -7.28 12.45
C ARG A 112 -17.06 -7.47 13.03
N ASN A 113 -16.08 -7.55 12.13
CA ASN A 113 -14.66 -7.61 12.46
C ASN A 113 -13.95 -6.46 11.75
N GLU A 114 -13.52 -5.46 12.50
CA GLU A 114 -12.88 -4.26 11.93
C GLU A 114 -11.59 -4.57 11.17
N GLU A 115 -10.97 -5.73 11.34
CA GLU A 115 -9.78 -6.13 10.57
C GLU A 115 -10.11 -6.54 9.12
N HIS A 116 -11.38 -6.83 8.80
CA HIS A 116 -11.78 -7.19 7.44
C HIS A 116 -11.65 -6.00 6.47
N ALA A 117 -11.28 -6.30 5.23
CA ALA A 117 -11.18 -5.30 4.16
C ALA A 117 -12.55 -4.71 3.78
N CYS A 118 -13.59 -5.54 3.86
CA CYS A 118 -14.98 -5.20 3.63
C CYS A 118 -15.87 -6.15 4.45
N HIS A 119 -17.11 -5.72 4.69
CA HIS A 119 -18.00 -6.40 5.63
C HIS A 119 -19.14 -7.14 4.96
N CYS A 120 -19.62 -8.18 5.65
CA CYS A 120 -20.82 -8.95 5.28
C CYS A 120 -21.83 -8.99 6.45
N SER A 121 -21.64 -8.12 7.44
CA SER A 121 -22.53 -7.90 8.56
C SER A 121 -23.81 -7.18 8.12
N GLU A 122 -24.88 -7.28 8.90
CA GLU A 122 -26.16 -6.66 8.57
C GLU A 122 -26.11 -5.11 8.53
N ASP A 123 -25.17 -4.49 9.24
CA ASP A 123 -24.99 -3.03 9.31
C ASP A 123 -24.10 -2.45 8.18
N CYS A 124 -23.55 -3.30 7.29
CA CYS A 124 -22.54 -2.84 6.33
C CYS A 124 -23.12 -1.86 5.28
N LEU A 125 -24.42 -1.96 4.97
CA LEU A 125 -25.07 -1.08 4.00
C LEU A 125 -25.21 0.34 4.56
N ASP A 126 -25.62 0.45 5.83
CA ASP A 126 -25.76 1.73 6.52
C ASP A 126 -24.40 2.41 6.73
N LYS A 127 -23.34 1.62 6.91
CA LYS A 127 -21.96 2.10 7.01
C LYS A 127 -21.26 2.33 5.68
N GLY A 128 -21.85 1.85 4.57
CA GLY A 128 -21.28 1.96 3.23
C GLY A 128 -19.97 1.18 3.04
N ASP A 129 -19.77 0.06 3.76
CA ASP A 129 -18.52 -0.70 3.76
C ASP A 129 -18.69 -2.20 3.47
N CYS A 130 -19.81 -2.57 2.84
CA CYS A 130 -20.04 -3.93 2.37
C CYS A 130 -19.02 -4.34 1.30
N CYS A 131 -18.70 -5.64 1.23
CA CYS A 131 -18.10 -6.19 0.02
C CYS A 131 -19.08 -6.04 -1.17
N THR A 132 -18.56 -5.86 -2.38
CA THR A 132 -19.36 -5.49 -3.55
C THR A 132 -20.39 -6.54 -3.96
N ASN A 133 -20.14 -7.82 -3.64
CA ASN A 133 -21.06 -8.92 -3.89
C ASN A 133 -22.05 -9.20 -2.75
N TYR A 134 -22.10 -8.37 -1.69
CA TYR A 134 -22.96 -8.62 -0.52
C TYR A 134 -24.44 -8.73 -0.90
N ARG A 135 -24.96 -7.77 -1.67
CA ARG A 135 -26.38 -7.75 -2.06
C ARG A 135 -26.75 -8.98 -2.89
N THR A 136 -25.91 -9.33 -3.86
CA THR A 136 -26.17 -10.47 -4.74
C THR A 136 -26.08 -11.80 -4.01
N LEU A 137 -25.07 -11.95 -3.15
CA LEU A 137 -24.82 -13.21 -2.44
C LEU A 137 -25.72 -13.40 -1.21
N CYS A 138 -25.88 -12.36 -0.37
CA CYS A 138 -26.53 -12.47 0.94
C CYS A 138 -27.98 -11.97 0.95
N LYS A 139 -28.38 -11.11 -0.01
CA LYS A 139 -29.77 -10.62 -0.14
C LYS A 139 -30.51 -11.20 -1.35
N GLY A 140 -29.80 -11.87 -2.26
CA GLY A 140 -30.38 -12.54 -3.42
C GLY A 140 -30.61 -11.62 -4.61
N ASP A 141 -29.99 -10.44 -4.64
CA ASP A 141 -30.09 -9.51 -5.77
C ASP A 141 -29.40 -10.07 -7.02
N THR A 142 -29.85 -9.62 -8.19
CA THR A 142 -29.19 -9.96 -9.46
C THR A 142 -27.92 -9.13 -9.62
N PRO A 143 -26.79 -9.70 -10.06
CA PRO A 143 -25.62 -8.91 -10.41
C PRO A 143 -25.96 -7.94 -11.53
N TRP A 144 -25.55 -6.67 -11.42
CA TRP A 144 -25.81 -5.62 -12.42
C TRP A 144 -25.57 -6.07 -13.87
N VAL A 145 -24.48 -6.82 -14.12
CA VAL A 145 -24.13 -7.31 -15.47
C VAL A 145 -25.12 -8.31 -16.05
N GLN A 146 -25.97 -8.92 -15.22
CA GLN A 146 -27.01 -9.89 -15.61
C GLN A 146 -28.40 -9.25 -15.69
N GLU A 147 -28.55 -7.98 -15.33
CA GLU A 147 -29.80 -7.24 -15.46
C GLU A 147 -30.07 -6.87 -16.93
N GLU A 148 -31.34 -6.62 -17.26
CA GLU A 148 -31.69 -6.15 -18.59
C GLU A 148 -31.25 -4.69 -18.79
N CYS A 149 -30.88 -4.34 -20.02
CA CYS A 149 -30.50 -2.97 -20.34
C CYS A 149 -31.74 -2.06 -20.32
N GLU A 150 -31.79 -1.13 -19.37
CA GLU A 150 -32.85 -0.13 -19.25
C GLU A 150 -32.34 1.28 -19.62
N GLU A 151 -33.20 2.09 -20.23
CA GLU A 151 -32.88 3.49 -20.55
C GLU A 151 -33.14 4.39 -19.34
N ILE A 152 -32.08 4.95 -18.75
CA ILE A 152 -32.17 5.89 -17.63
C ILE A 152 -32.45 7.31 -18.15
N LYS A 153 -33.73 7.72 -18.14
CA LYS A 153 -34.18 9.03 -18.67
C LYS A 153 -33.98 10.19 -17.71
N THR A 154 -33.98 9.91 -16.41
CA THR A 154 -33.80 10.88 -15.34
C THR A 154 -32.86 10.31 -14.29
N HIS A 155 -32.14 11.16 -13.56
CA HIS A 155 -31.28 10.71 -12.47
C HIS A 155 -32.11 10.12 -11.32
N GLU A 156 -31.67 8.99 -10.79
CA GLU A 156 -32.30 8.29 -9.66
C GLU A 156 -31.37 8.35 -8.46
N CYS A 157 -31.24 9.53 -7.86
CA CYS A 157 -30.34 9.76 -6.72
C CYS A 157 -31.10 9.66 -5.39
N PRO A 158 -30.47 9.16 -4.32
CA PRO A 158 -31.02 9.27 -2.97
C PRO A 158 -31.08 10.73 -2.51
N GLU A 159 -31.82 11.01 -1.43
CA GLU A 159 -31.91 12.35 -0.84
C GLU A 159 -30.52 12.86 -0.38
N GLY A 160 -30.17 14.10 -0.75
CA GLY A 160 -28.89 14.73 -0.44
C GLY A 160 -28.77 16.16 -0.95
#